data_AF-A0A849H5L4-F1
#
_entry.id   AF-A0A849H5L4-F1
#
_cell.length_a   1.000
_cell.length_b   1.000
_cell.length_c   1.000
_cell.angle_alpha   90.00
_cell.angle_beta   90.00
_cell.angle_gamma   90.00
#
_symmetry.space_group_name_H-M   'P 1'
#
loop_
_entity.id
_entity.type
_entity.pdbx_description
1 polymer ?
#
loop_
_entity_poly.entity_id
_entity_poly.type
_entity_poly.pdbx_seq_one_letter_code
_entity_poly.pdbx_strand_id
1 'polypeptide(L)'
;LKVFYGDGSRHDLLRAAGAARAKILIIAVDDHGKVRKILDVARKHFPHLTILSRVAGRPEAYELLEQGVEHVYREGVETALRVGVGALKLLGRPAHQVQRASRTFFRHDEDSVRDLGKMRHDRAAYFSAARERISTLEELMLSELEGEGEERDAGWDTESLREEFGEPDP
;
A
#
# COMPACT_ATOMS: atom_id res chain seq x y z
N LEU A 1 11.87 -28.36 2.42
CA LEU A 1 12.06 -26.97 2.91
C LEU A 1 13.03 -27.00 4.08
N LYS A 2 14.01 -26.10 4.19
CA LYS A 2 14.86 -26.01 5.39
C LYS A 2 14.18 -25.06 6.39
N VAL A 3 13.94 -25.53 7.61
CA VAL A 3 13.30 -24.76 8.67
C VAL A 3 14.24 -24.72 9.87
N PHE A 4 14.44 -23.53 10.42
CA PHE A 4 15.29 -23.31 11.59
C PHE A 4 14.41 -22.77 12.71
N TYR A 5 14.35 -23.50 13.83
CA TYR A 5 13.52 -23.14 14.97
C TYR A 5 14.36 -22.34 15.99
N GLY A 6 13.87 -21.17 16.38
CA GLY A 6 14.53 -20.33 17.37
C GLY A 6 14.12 -18.86 17.26
N ASP A 7 14.80 -18.02 18.02
CA ASP A 7 14.63 -16.57 17.95
C ASP A 7 15.39 -16.00 16.74
N GLY A 8 14.63 -15.47 15.77
CA GLY A 8 15.16 -14.85 14.55
C GLY A 8 16.09 -13.67 14.78
N SER A 9 16.11 -13.08 15.98
CA SER A 9 17.04 -12.01 16.34
C SER A 9 18.45 -12.52 16.65
N ARG A 10 18.66 -13.83 16.74
CA ARG A 10 19.99 -14.38 17.03
C ARG A 10 20.88 -14.46 15.79
N HIS A 11 22.10 -13.96 15.91
CA HIS A 11 23.11 -13.98 14.85
C HIS A 11 23.43 -15.39 14.35
N ASP A 12 23.60 -16.34 15.27
CA ASP A 12 23.93 -17.73 14.94
C ASP A 12 22.81 -18.41 14.14
N LEU A 13 21.56 -18.13 14.49
CA LEU A 13 20.39 -18.64 13.77
C LEU A 13 20.31 -18.05 12.36
N LEU A 14 20.47 -16.74 12.19
CA LEU A 14 20.51 -16.10 10.87
C LEU A 14 21.66 -16.66 10.02
N ARG A 15 22.85 -16.84 10.61
CA ARG A 15 24.00 -17.44 9.94
C ARG A 15 23.71 -18.87 9.49
N ALA A 16 23.14 -19.70 10.37
CA ALA A 16 22.75 -21.07 10.05
C ALA A 16 21.70 -21.13 8.94
N ALA A 17 20.77 -20.17 8.92
CA ALA A 17 19.78 -19.98 7.86
C ALA A 17 20.40 -19.50 6.53
N GLY A 18 21.69 -19.17 6.52
CA GLY A 18 22.43 -18.79 5.31
C GLY A 18 22.47 -17.29 5.05
N ALA A 19 22.19 -16.45 6.04
CA ALA A 19 22.22 -14.98 5.92
C ALA A 19 23.55 -14.43 5.38
N ALA A 20 24.66 -15.16 5.52
CA ALA A 20 25.96 -14.77 4.98
C ALA A 20 26.06 -14.81 3.43
N ARG A 21 25.13 -15.52 2.77
CA ARG A 21 25.10 -15.67 1.30
C ARG A 21 23.74 -15.31 0.70
N ALA A 22 22.74 -15.07 1.55
CA ALA A 22 21.42 -14.67 1.09
C ALA A 22 21.50 -13.28 0.47
N LYS A 23 20.58 -12.98 -0.44
CA LYS A 23 20.43 -11.64 -1.03
C LYS A 23 19.38 -10.82 -0.29
N ILE A 24 18.36 -11.50 0.22
CA ILE A 24 17.16 -10.87 0.80
C ILE A 24 16.86 -11.50 2.15
N LEU A 25 16.49 -10.65 3.12
CA LEU A 25 15.91 -11.03 4.39
C LEU A 25 14.49 -10.45 4.49
N ILE A 26 13.49 -11.30 4.68
CA ILE A 26 12.12 -10.89 4.96
C ILE A 26 11.87 -11.01 6.46
N ILE A 27 11.57 -9.89 7.11
CA ILE A 27 11.19 -9.82 8.52
C ILE A 27 9.66 -9.78 8.58
N ALA A 28 9.06 -10.88 9.01
CA ALA A 28 7.61 -11.06 9.09
C ALA A 28 7.18 -11.51 10.50
N VAL A 29 7.68 -10.81 11.52
CA VAL A 29 7.30 -11.03 12.93
C VAL A 29 6.42 -9.88 13.42
N ASP A 30 5.48 -10.18 14.31
CA ASP A 30 4.49 -9.18 14.76
C ASP A 30 5.06 -8.20 15.80
N ASP A 31 5.98 -8.66 16.64
CA ASP A 31 6.58 -7.83 17.69
C ASP A 31 7.58 -6.83 17.09
N HIS A 32 7.25 -5.55 17.12
CA HIS A 32 8.09 -4.48 16.57
C HIS A 32 9.47 -4.39 17.25
N GLY A 33 9.55 -4.70 18.56
CA GLY A 33 10.82 -4.79 19.27
C GLY A 33 11.74 -5.87 18.69
N LYS A 34 11.18 -7.03 18.31
CA LYS A 34 11.91 -8.10 17.62
C LYS A 34 12.28 -7.69 16.21
N VAL A 35 11.39 -7.02 15.46
CA VAL A 35 11.73 -6.48 14.13
C VAL A 35 13.01 -5.64 14.19
N ARG A 36 13.07 -4.69 15.14
CA ARG A 36 14.25 -3.85 15.35
C ARG A 36 15.51 -4.64 15.71
N LYS A 37 15.40 -5.59 16.64
CA LYS A 37 16.55 -6.44 17.02
C LYS A 37 17.08 -7.25 15.84
N ILE A 38 16.19 -7.83 15.03
CA ILE A 38 16.57 -8.57 13.82
C ILE A 38 17.26 -7.63 12.83
N LEU A 39 16.70 -6.45 12.61
CA LEU A 39 17.25 -5.43 11.72
C LEU A 39 18.67 -5.02 12.14
N ASP A 40 18.87 -4.73 13.44
CA ASP A 40 20.17 -4.34 13.99
C ASP A 40 21.22 -5.44 13.78
N VAL A 41 20.87 -6.69 14.07
CA VAL A 41 21.75 -7.85 13.90
C VAL A 41 22.06 -8.09 12.42
N ALA A 42 21.05 -8.01 11.56
CA ALA A 42 21.21 -8.18 10.12
C ALA A 42 22.15 -7.13 9.53
N ARG A 43 21.94 -5.85 9.86
CA ARG A 43 22.80 -4.76 9.37
C ARG A 43 24.23 -4.85 9.90
N LYS A 44 24.40 -5.19 11.17
CA LYS A 44 25.72 -5.31 11.79
C LYS A 44 26.55 -6.45 11.21
N HIS A 45 25.93 -7.59 10.92
CA HIS A 45 26.67 -8.81 10.56
C HIS A 45 26.55 -9.20 9.08
N PHE A 46 25.53 -8.72 8.39
CA PHE A 46 25.20 -9.08 7.01
C PHE A 46 24.75 -7.84 6.22
N PRO A 47 25.60 -6.80 6.10
CA PRO A 47 25.23 -5.52 5.48
C PRO A 47 24.87 -5.61 3.99
N HIS A 48 25.15 -6.74 3.34
CA HIS A 48 24.79 -7.00 1.94
C HIS A 48 23.32 -7.43 1.76
N LEU A 49 22.59 -7.73 2.84
CA LEU A 49 21.21 -8.15 2.74
C LEU A 49 20.30 -6.97 2.42
N THR A 50 19.49 -7.12 1.37
CA THR A 50 18.31 -6.30 1.17
C THR A 50 17.24 -6.75 2.16
N ILE A 51 16.70 -5.81 2.95
CA ILE A 51 15.74 -6.12 4.00
C ILE A 51 14.35 -5.65 3.57
N LEU A 52 13.39 -6.57 3.59
CA LEU A 52 11.96 -6.30 3.48
C LEU A 52 11.35 -6.53 4.86
N SER A 53 10.60 -5.56 5.38
CA SER A 53 9.95 -5.72 6.68
C SER A 53 8.45 -5.52 6.57
N ARG A 54 7.70 -6.47 7.12
CA ARG A 54 6.31 -6.24 7.51
C ARG A 54 6.29 -5.36 8.76
N VAL A 55 5.32 -4.46 8.83
CA VAL A 55 5.05 -3.61 9.99
C VAL A 55 3.56 -3.51 10.26
N ALA A 56 3.19 -3.26 11.51
CA ALA A 56 1.79 -3.18 11.93
C ALA A 56 1.09 -1.93 11.37
N GLY A 57 1.74 -0.77 11.41
CA GLY A 57 1.12 0.48 10.99
C GLY A 57 2.11 1.56 10.60
N ARG A 58 1.61 2.80 10.55
CA ARG A 58 2.37 4.00 10.16
C ARG A 58 3.49 4.34 11.16
N PRO A 59 3.29 4.28 12.50
CA PRO A 59 4.36 4.61 13.45
C PRO A 59 5.60 3.73 13.27
N GLU A 60 5.39 2.42 13.16
CA GLU A 60 6.47 1.44 12.94
C GLU A 60 7.10 1.62 11.56
N ALA A 61 6.29 1.94 10.54
CA ALA A 61 6.80 2.24 9.21
C ALA A 61 7.74 3.44 9.22
N TYR A 62 7.35 4.53 9.88
CA TYR A 62 8.18 5.73 10.01
C TYR A 62 9.50 5.39 10.71
N GLU A 63 9.47 4.55 11.75
CA GLU A 63 10.69 4.12 12.46
C GLU A 63 11.68 3.42 11.54
N LEU A 64 11.23 2.44 10.77
CA LEU A 64 12.10 1.69 9.88
C LEU A 64 12.57 2.53 8.69
N LEU A 65 11.71 3.40 8.15
CA LEU A 65 12.06 4.31 7.07
C LEU A 65 13.16 5.29 7.49
N GLU A 66 13.08 5.87 8.69
CA GLU A 66 14.14 6.74 9.21
C GLU A 66 15.45 6.00 9.48
N GLN A 67 15.36 4.73 9.86
CA GLN A 67 16.53 3.88 9.95
C GLN A 67 17.09 3.53 8.56
N GLY A 68 16.45 3.92 7.45
CA GLY A 68 16.91 3.68 6.08
C GLY A 68 16.51 2.31 5.52
N VAL A 69 15.45 1.68 6.06
CA VAL A 69 14.85 0.49 5.44
C VAL A 69 13.93 0.97 4.33
N GLU A 70 14.27 0.65 3.08
CA GLU A 70 13.53 1.13 1.91
C GLU A 70 12.19 0.38 1.69
N HIS A 71 12.21 -0.94 1.94
CA HIS A 71 11.10 -1.84 1.67
C HIS A 71 10.34 -2.19 2.95
N VAL A 72 9.34 -1.36 3.26
CA VAL A 72 8.47 -1.50 4.42
C VAL A 72 7.04 -1.72 3.94
N TYR A 73 6.39 -2.76 4.46
CA TYR A 73 5.04 -3.18 4.04
C TYR A 73 4.11 -3.20 5.25
N ARG A 74 3.03 -2.41 5.20
CA ARG A 74 2.03 -2.36 6.26
C ARG A 74 1.04 -3.53 6.13
N GLU A 75 0.86 -4.31 7.18
CA GLU A 75 0.07 -5.55 7.15
C GLU A 75 -1.40 -5.34 6.75
N GLY A 76 -2.04 -4.27 7.23
CA GLY A 76 -3.49 -4.11 7.10
C GLY A 76 -3.98 -3.36 5.86
N VAL A 77 -3.11 -2.66 5.14
CA VAL A 77 -3.53 -1.66 4.14
C VAL A 77 -4.25 -2.28 2.95
N GLU A 78 -3.72 -3.37 2.41
CA GLU A 78 -4.30 -4.05 1.23
C GLU A 78 -5.63 -4.72 1.56
N THR A 79 -5.75 -5.27 2.77
CA THR A 79 -7.01 -5.85 3.26
C THR A 79 -8.07 -4.78 3.44
N ALA A 80 -7.72 -3.63 4.04
CA ALA A 80 -8.63 -2.50 4.19
C ALA A 80 -9.11 -1.97 2.82
N LEU A 81 -8.22 -1.88 1.84
CA LEU A 81 -8.57 -1.51 0.47
C LEU A 81 -9.52 -2.51 -0.18
N ARG A 82 -9.28 -3.81 0.00
CA ARG A 82 -10.18 -4.85 -0.52
C ARG A 82 -11.58 -4.73 0.07
N VAL A 83 -11.70 -4.42 1.37
CA VAL A 83 -12.99 -4.16 2.02
C VAL A 83 -13.67 -2.93 1.42
N GLY A 84 -12.94 -1.82 1.25
CA GLY A 84 -13.47 -0.61 0.63
C GLY A 84 -13.96 -0.83 -0.80
N VAL A 85 -13.20 -1.58 -1.60
CA VAL A 85 -13.60 -2.01 -2.95
C VAL A 85 -14.90 -2.82 -2.92
N GLY A 86 -15.01 -3.78 -1.99
CA GLY A 86 -16.22 -4.58 -1.81
C GLY A 86 -17.43 -3.70 -1.47
N ALA A 87 -17.26 -2.76 -0.54
CA ALA A 87 -18.32 -1.85 -0.14
C ALA A 87 -18.80 -0.97 -1.30
N LEU A 88 -17.89 -0.35 -2.07
CA LEU A 88 -18.25 0.50 -3.20
C LEU A 88 -18.98 -0.28 -4.31
N LYS A 89 -18.59 -1.53 -4.57
CA LYS A 89 -19.29 -2.41 -5.50
C LYS A 89 -20.71 -2.71 -5.04
N LEU A 90 -20.91 -3.00 -3.76
CA LEU A 90 -22.24 -3.25 -3.19
C LEU A 90 -23.14 -2.01 -3.24
N LEU A 91 -22.55 -0.82 -3.19
CA LEU A 91 -23.24 0.46 -3.39
C LEU A 91 -23.53 0.79 -4.88
N GLY A 92 -23.27 -0.15 -5.79
CA GLY A 92 -23.62 -0.01 -7.21
C GLY A 92 -22.57 0.71 -8.07
N ARG A 93 -21.36 0.96 -7.57
CA ARG A 93 -20.31 1.60 -8.37
C ARG A 93 -19.71 0.62 -9.40
N PRO A 94 -19.48 1.05 -10.66
CA PRO A 94 -18.84 0.22 -11.68
C PRO A 94 -17.49 -0.35 -11.25
N ALA A 95 -17.26 -1.64 -11.50
CA ALA A 95 -16.08 -2.34 -11.01
C ALA A 95 -14.76 -1.71 -11.48
N HIS A 96 -14.69 -1.19 -12.71
CA HIS A 96 -13.49 -0.56 -13.24
C HIS A 96 -13.15 0.76 -12.51
N GLN A 97 -14.15 1.59 -12.19
CA GLN A 97 -13.99 2.83 -11.44
C GLN A 97 -13.46 2.56 -10.03
N VAL A 98 -14.08 1.60 -9.32
CA VAL A 98 -13.69 1.25 -7.96
C VAL A 98 -12.26 0.71 -7.90
N GLN A 99 -11.85 -0.10 -8.89
CA GLN A 99 -10.49 -0.62 -8.97
C GLN A 99 -9.46 0.48 -9.26
N ARG A 100 -9.81 1.46 -10.12
CA ARG A 100 -8.94 2.62 -10.38
C ARG A 100 -8.79 3.47 -9.12
N ALA A 101 -9.91 3.86 -8.49
CA ALA A 101 -9.91 4.63 -7.25
C ALA A 101 -9.08 3.95 -6.15
N SER A 102 -9.23 2.62 -5.97
CA SER A 102 -8.42 1.87 -5.00
C SER A 102 -6.92 1.93 -5.28
N ARG A 103 -6.50 1.89 -6.56
CA ARG A 103 -5.08 1.98 -6.94
C ARG A 103 -4.54 3.39 -6.73
N THR A 104 -5.32 4.39 -7.12
CA THR A 104 -4.96 5.81 -6.94
C THR A 104 -4.84 6.12 -5.44
N PHE A 105 -5.80 5.70 -4.62
CA PHE A 105 -5.73 5.82 -3.16
C PHE A 105 -4.48 5.14 -2.61
N PHE A 106 -4.23 3.87 -2.99
CA PHE A 106 -3.10 3.11 -2.44
C PHE A 106 -1.76 3.79 -2.72
N ARG A 107 -1.56 4.27 -3.96
CA ARG A 107 -0.35 4.99 -4.34
C ARG A 107 -0.17 6.25 -3.50
N HIS A 108 -1.21 7.08 -3.42
CA HIS A 108 -1.17 8.31 -2.64
C HIS A 108 -0.92 8.04 -1.14
N ASP A 109 -1.54 6.99 -0.59
CA ASP A 109 -1.37 6.58 0.81
C ASP A 109 0.07 6.15 1.11
N GLU A 110 0.70 5.35 0.24
CA GLU A 110 2.11 4.93 0.33
C GLU A 110 3.08 6.12 0.22
N ASP A 111 2.86 7.02 -0.74
CA ASP A 111 3.68 8.23 -0.91
C ASP A 111 3.55 9.13 0.33
N SER A 112 2.33 9.29 0.85
CA SER A 112 2.06 10.07 2.05
C SER A 112 2.75 9.50 3.28
N VAL A 113 2.86 8.17 3.43
CA VAL A 113 3.62 7.56 4.54
C VAL A 113 5.08 7.99 4.49
N ARG A 114 5.71 7.96 3.31
CA ARG A 114 7.13 8.32 3.17
C ARG A 114 7.38 9.79 3.47
N ASP A 115 6.49 10.67 3.02
CA ASP A 115 6.64 12.11 3.23
C ASP A 115 6.31 12.54 4.66
N LEU A 116 5.20 12.04 5.22
CA LEU A 116 4.81 12.36 6.60
C LEU A 116 5.79 11.77 7.62
N GLY A 117 6.44 10.66 7.31
CA GLY A 117 7.49 10.08 8.13
C GLY A 117 8.62 11.07 8.43
N LYS A 118 8.98 11.93 7.48
CA LYS A 118 10.02 12.98 7.64
C LYS A 118 9.66 14.03 8.70
N MET A 119 8.37 14.21 8.97
CA MET A 119 7.84 15.24 9.87
C MET A 119 7.30 14.66 11.19
N ARG A 120 7.46 13.35 11.44
CA ARG A 120 6.81 12.67 12.58
C ARG A 120 7.16 13.24 13.96
N HIS A 121 8.31 13.91 14.07
CA HIS A 121 8.82 14.51 15.30
C HIS A 121 8.33 15.96 15.52
N ASP A 122 7.78 16.61 14.49
CA ASP A 122 7.11 17.90 14.60
C ASP A 122 5.60 17.69 14.46
N ARG A 123 4.93 17.68 15.61
CA ARG A 123 3.48 17.43 15.67
C ARG A 123 2.69 18.45 14.85
N ALA A 124 3.04 19.72 14.91
CA ALA A 124 2.29 20.77 14.22
C ALA A 124 2.46 20.65 12.70
N ALA A 125 3.70 20.49 12.23
CA ALA A 125 3.99 20.28 10.82
C ALA A 125 3.32 19.00 10.29
N TYR A 126 3.41 17.89 11.06
CA TYR A 126 2.76 16.62 10.70
C TYR A 126 1.26 16.79 10.49
N PHE A 127 0.55 17.43 11.44
CA PHE A 127 -0.90 17.59 11.32
C PHE A 127 -1.29 18.50 10.15
N SER A 128 -0.52 19.57 9.91
CA SER A 128 -0.76 20.46 8.77
C SER A 128 -0.59 19.69 7.45
N ALA A 129 0.53 19.01 7.27
CA ALA A 129 0.82 18.23 6.07
C ALA A 129 -0.18 17.07 5.87
N ALA A 130 -0.58 16.39 6.95
CA ALA A 130 -1.56 15.32 6.87
C ALA A 130 -2.93 15.82 6.38
N ARG A 131 -3.37 17.00 6.84
CA ARG A 131 -4.63 17.62 6.39
C ARG A 131 -4.57 18.01 4.92
N GLU A 132 -3.48 18.64 4.49
CA GLU A 132 -3.25 19.00 3.10
C GLU A 132 -3.31 17.76 2.19
N ARG A 133 -2.61 16.68 2.56
CA ARG A 133 -2.62 15.42 1.82
C ARG A 133 -4.01 14.78 1.73
N ILE A 134 -4.82 14.88 2.79
CA ILE A 134 -6.20 14.41 2.76
C ILE A 134 -7.03 15.23 1.77
N SER A 135 -6.91 16.57 1.79
CA SER A 135 -7.60 17.46 0.85
C SER A 135 -7.22 17.16 -0.60
N THR A 136 -5.93 17.03 -0.88
CA THR A 136 -5.42 16.71 -2.23
C THR A 136 -5.92 15.35 -2.71
N LEU A 137 -5.95 14.35 -1.83
CA LEU A 137 -6.51 13.03 -2.16
C LEU A 137 -8.00 13.12 -2.47
N GLU A 138 -8.76 13.89 -1.70
CA GLU A 138 -10.19 14.10 -1.92
C GLU A 138 -10.45 14.74 -3.29
N GLU A 139 -9.73 15.83 -3.62
CA GLU A 139 -9.81 16.49 -4.94
C GLU A 139 -9.46 15.53 -6.09
N LEU A 140 -8.40 14.73 -5.92
CA LEU A 140 -7.99 13.71 -6.89
C LEU A 140 -9.07 12.62 -7.08
N MET A 141 -9.68 12.16 -5.99
CA MET A 141 -10.74 11.15 -6.03
C MET A 141 -12.02 11.69 -6.68
N LEU A 142 -12.40 12.93 -6.38
CA LEU A 142 -13.60 13.59 -6.94
C LEU A 142 -13.44 13.86 -8.43
N SER A 143 -12.29 14.40 -8.85
CA SER A 143 -12.01 14.63 -10.27
C SER A 143 -12.02 13.33 -11.10
N GLU A 144 -11.53 12.21 -10.55
CA GLU A 144 -11.64 10.90 -11.20
C GLU A 144 -13.08 10.38 -11.32
N LEU A 145 -14.01 10.84 -10.47
CA LEU A 145 -15.43 10.49 -10.55
C LEU A 145 -16.17 11.37 -11.56
N GLU A 146 -15.81 12.65 -11.65
CA GLU A 146 -16.47 13.64 -12.53
C GLU A 146 -15.99 13.52 -13.99
N GLY A 147 -14.69 13.31 -14.21
CA GLY A 147 -14.10 13.27 -15.56
C GLY A 147 -14.52 12.07 -16.43
N GLU A 148 -15.24 11.09 -15.90
CA GLU A 148 -15.79 9.96 -16.67
C GLU A 148 -17.30 10.05 -16.92
N GLY A 149 -18.00 11.04 -16.34
CA GLY A 149 -19.43 11.26 -16.59
C GLY A 149 -19.72 11.83 -17.98
N GLU A 150 -18.76 12.52 -18.61
CA GLU A 150 -18.97 13.17 -19.91
C GLU A 150 -18.52 12.33 -21.12
N GLU A 151 -17.50 11.47 -21.00
CA GLU A 151 -16.94 10.76 -22.17
C GLU A 151 -17.56 9.38 -22.47
N ARG A 152 -18.39 8.79 -21.59
CA ARG A 152 -18.86 7.39 -21.76
C ARG A 152 -20.37 7.17 -21.91
N ASP A 153 -21.21 8.10 -21.49
CA ASP A 153 -22.66 7.95 -21.70
C ASP A 153 -23.10 8.25 -23.14
N ALA A 154 -22.23 8.80 -23.99
CA ALA A 154 -22.51 9.00 -25.41
C ALA A 154 -22.32 7.76 -26.30
N GLY A 155 -21.73 6.67 -25.77
CA GLY A 155 -21.31 5.52 -26.58
C GLY A 155 -22.24 4.31 -26.57
N TRP A 156 -23.27 4.29 -25.71
CA TRP A 156 -24.18 3.15 -25.52
C TRP A 156 -25.63 3.61 -25.35
N ASP A 157 -26.04 4.62 -26.12
CA ASP A 157 -27.46 4.88 -26.28
C ASP A 157 -28.08 3.75 -27.13
N THR A 158 -28.57 2.72 -26.44
CA THR A 158 -29.26 1.58 -27.04
C THR A 158 -30.61 1.96 -27.66
N GLU A 159 -31.13 3.15 -27.34
CA GLU A 159 -32.36 3.70 -27.91
C GLU A 159 -32.09 4.25 -29.33
N SER A 160 -31.07 5.08 -29.51
CA SER A 160 -30.68 5.55 -30.86
C SER A 160 -30.18 4.43 -31.78
N LEU A 161 -29.43 3.45 -31.26
CA LEU A 161 -29.04 2.26 -32.04
C LEU A 161 -30.24 1.38 -32.44
N ARG A 162 -31.33 1.38 -31.65
CA ARG A 162 -32.58 0.70 -32.00
C ARG A 162 -33.41 1.48 -33.00
N GLU A 163 -33.37 2.80 -32.99
CA GLU A 163 -34.02 3.63 -34.02
C GLU A 163 -33.28 3.57 -35.36
N GLU A 164 -31.95 3.47 -35.34
CA GLU A 164 -31.11 3.41 -36.55
C GLU A 164 -31.12 2.02 -37.22
N PHE A 165 -31.33 0.95 -36.45
CA PHE A 165 -31.28 -0.45 -36.92
C PHE A 165 -32.54 -1.28 -36.59
N GLY A 166 -33.64 -0.64 -36.20
CA GLY A 166 -34.90 -1.26 -35.79
C GLY A 166 -35.69 -1.88 -36.94
N GLU A 167 -35.62 -3.23 -36.99
CA GLU A 167 -36.44 -4.24 -37.69
C GLU A 167 -36.73 -4.06 -39.20
N PRO A 168 -36.35 -5.03 -40.06
CA PRO A 168 -36.95 -5.15 -41.38
C PRO A 168 -38.42 -5.62 -41.23
N ASP A 169 -39.33 -4.84 -41.81
CA ASP A 169 -40.78 -5.12 -41.97
C ASP A 169 -41.01 -6.53 -42.62
N PRO A 170 -42.15 -7.19 -42.34
CA PRO A 170 -42.27 -8.58 -41.90
C PRO A 170 -42.03 -9.66 -42.96
#